data_AF-A0A075MSQ2-F1
#
_entry.id   AF-A0A075MSQ2-F1
#
_cell.length_a   1.000
_cell.length_b   1.000
_cell.length_c   1.000
_cell.angle_alpha   90.00
_cell.angle_beta   90.00
_cell.angle_gamma   90.00
#
_symmetry.space_group_name_H-M   'P 1'
#
loop_
_entity.id
_entity.type
_entity.pdbx_description
1 polymer ?
#
loop_
_entity_poly.entity_id
_entity_poly.type
_entity_poly.pdbx_seq_one_letter_code
_entity_poly.pdbx_strand_id
1 'polypeptide(L)'
;MRYKPSESDAKSLALVGAGILASFTLAVFDIHTSLKSIGATVEIALAISIAYVVIMVAVMIAAILYGPGILTDWKQKRVRRKRLQGTLMIGILSDIPWNDYTRPYFASGFRPEDWEKIIYSVANDIHLKFEIQQISVDKDFEPFIAILNPYGGAYPEADLGESATLKKIKNYVANGGLFVNISDVPTYYVYGLTLKKITDNTPALYDTISSGKKVNIVEYRPFSNTPLIKGLALRIVTFDSGTQCNVELASDNGFSQFTKCSMTYRRALVIDSNVESCIEPLSVVVYDNSLRIQHGSQNYDISPIFYVNFEEGHFLVSLAYLDDGFHTSDDSIALADTLAKSMLDTVVATAKGLP
;
A
#
# COMPACT_ATOMS: atom_id res chain seq x y z
N MET A 1 5.40 13.82 -0.72
CA MET A 1 6.81 13.69 -0.29
C MET A 1 6.96 14.29 1.10
N ARG A 2 7.12 13.46 2.14
CA ARG A 2 7.64 13.95 3.43
C ARG A 2 9.15 14.07 3.28
N TYR A 3 9.73 15.17 3.74
CA TYR A 3 11.19 15.29 3.84
C TYR A 3 11.68 14.22 4.83
N LYS A 4 12.40 13.21 4.33
CA LYS A 4 13.13 12.26 5.17
C LYS A 4 14.49 12.90 5.49
N PRO A 5 14.74 13.32 6.75
CA PRO A 5 16.06 13.80 7.13
C PRO A 5 17.09 12.69 6.89
N SER A 6 18.29 13.07 6.42
CA SER A 6 19.35 12.10 6.20
C SER A 6 19.78 11.45 7.53
N GLU A 7 20.42 10.28 7.49
CA GLU A 7 20.95 9.65 8.70
C GLU A 7 21.95 10.57 9.44
N SER A 8 22.69 11.40 8.70
CA SER A 8 23.56 12.44 9.26
C SER A 8 22.78 13.54 9.98
N ASP A 9 21.61 13.95 9.48
CA ASP A 9 20.78 14.97 10.11
C ASP A 9 20.18 14.44 11.42
N ALA A 10 19.73 13.19 11.43
CA ALA A 10 19.22 12.53 12.63
C ALA A 10 20.31 12.38 13.71
N LYS A 11 21.54 12.01 13.33
CA LYS A 11 22.69 11.94 14.26
C LYS A 11 23.06 13.32 14.80
N SER A 12 23.06 14.34 13.94
CA SER A 12 23.33 15.72 14.34
C SER A 12 22.29 16.23 15.34
N LEU A 13 21.00 15.99 15.08
CA LEU A 13 19.90 16.32 15.99
C LEU A 13 20.01 15.59 17.33
N ALA A 14 20.37 14.30 17.32
CA ALA A 14 20.57 13.53 18.54
C ALA A 14 21.76 14.05 19.37
N LEU A 15 22.86 14.42 18.72
CA LEU A 15 24.04 15.03 19.37
C LEU A 15 23.70 16.39 20.00
N VAL A 16 22.96 17.24 19.28
CA VAL A 16 22.49 18.52 19.82
C VAL A 16 21.55 18.30 21.02
N GLY A 17 20.60 17.37 20.90
CA GLY A 17 19.71 17.00 22.01
C GLY A 17 20.45 16.49 23.23
N ALA A 18 21.46 15.62 23.04
CA ALA A 18 22.30 15.10 24.12
C ALA A 18 23.16 16.20 24.78
N GLY A 19 23.70 17.12 23.98
CA GLY A 19 24.46 18.27 24.48
C GLY A 19 23.61 19.22 25.33
N ILE A 20 22.37 19.49 24.90
CA ILE A 20 21.40 20.29 25.67
C ILE A 20 21.06 19.58 26.98
N LEU A 21 20.80 18.26 26.94
CA LEU A 21 20.47 17.48 28.13
C LEU A 21 21.62 17.48 29.14
N ALA A 22 22.86 17.27 28.68
CA ALA A 22 24.06 17.25 29.53
C ALA A 22 24.34 18.61 30.17
N SER A 23 24.19 19.69 29.39
CA SER A 23 24.35 21.06 29.91
C SER A 23 23.29 21.38 30.96
N PHE A 24 22.07 20.89 30.74
CA PHE A 24 20.95 21.07 31.66
C PHE A 24 21.13 20.30 32.97
N THR A 25 21.56 19.02 32.93
CA THR A 25 21.84 18.24 34.16
C THR A 25 22.97 18.85 34.99
N LEU A 26 24.01 19.38 34.35
CA LEU A 26 25.08 20.10 35.05
C LEU A 26 24.56 21.36 35.75
N ALA A 27 23.74 22.17 35.08
CA ALA A 27 23.14 23.36 35.67
C ALA A 27 22.23 23.02 36.87
N VAL A 28 21.44 21.95 36.78
CA VAL A 28 20.60 21.47 37.90
C VAL A 28 21.46 21.01 39.08
N PHE A 29 22.58 20.32 38.82
CA PHE A 29 23.49 19.86 39.85
C PHE A 29 24.17 21.02 40.60
N ASP A 30 24.62 22.05 39.88
CA ASP A 30 25.22 23.26 40.45
C ASP A 30 24.21 24.06 41.31
N ILE A 31 22.96 24.13 40.87
CA ILE A 31 21.87 24.74 41.63
C ILE A 31 21.60 23.94 42.92
N HIS A 32 21.55 22.61 42.83
CA HIS A 32 21.28 21.75 43.98
C HIS A 32 22.38 21.84 45.05
N THR A 33 23.64 21.85 44.64
CA THR A 33 24.79 21.96 45.55
C THR A 33 24.85 23.30 46.27
N SER A 34 24.50 24.40 45.59
CA SER A 34 24.46 25.75 46.19
C SER A 34 23.33 25.91 47.24
N LEU A 35 22.23 25.17 47.09
CA LEU A 35 21.01 25.39 47.88
C LEU A 35 20.90 24.55 49.17
N LYS A 36 21.80 23.60 49.42
CA LYS A 36 21.87 22.82 50.68
C LYS A 36 22.04 23.66 51.97
N SER A 37 22.25 24.97 51.84
CA SER A 37 22.40 25.90 52.98
C SER A 37 21.09 26.58 53.41
N ILE A 38 19.99 26.41 52.67
CA ILE A 38 18.73 27.15 52.86
C ILE A 38 17.61 26.13 53.15
N GLY A 39 17.03 26.16 54.36
CA GLY A 39 16.28 25.05 54.98
C GLY A 39 15.11 24.40 54.20
N ALA A 40 14.56 23.34 54.82
CA ALA A 40 13.73 22.28 54.19
C ALA A 40 12.55 22.71 53.29
N THR A 41 11.91 23.86 53.53
CA THR A 41 10.81 24.35 52.66
C THR A 41 11.31 24.78 51.29
N VAL A 42 12.53 25.33 51.21
CA VAL A 42 13.16 25.71 49.94
C VAL A 42 13.59 24.47 49.16
N GLU A 43 14.02 23.41 49.84
CA GLU A 43 14.38 22.14 49.22
C GLU A 43 13.18 21.50 48.48
N ILE A 44 11.98 21.54 49.08
CA ILE A 44 10.77 20.97 48.45
C ILE A 44 10.35 21.77 47.21
N ALA A 45 10.30 23.11 47.31
CA ALA A 45 9.94 23.96 46.17
C ALA A 45 10.94 23.84 45.01
N LEU A 46 12.22 23.70 45.33
CA LEU A 46 13.27 23.45 44.36
C LEU A 46 13.11 22.09 43.68
N ALA A 47 12.87 21.03 44.46
CA ALA A 47 12.66 19.69 43.92
C ALA A 47 11.48 19.65 42.93
N ILE A 48 10.38 20.34 43.25
CA ILE A 48 9.23 20.49 42.34
C ILE A 48 9.62 21.24 41.07
N SER A 49 10.37 22.34 41.20
CA SER A 49 10.82 23.13 40.04
C SER A 49 11.74 22.32 39.13
N ILE A 50 12.71 21.59 39.69
CA ILE A 50 13.60 20.68 38.95
C ILE A 50 12.77 19.61 38.22
N ALA A 51 11.82 18.97 38.92
CA ALA A 51 10.97 17.96 38.32
C ALA A 51 10.16 18.52 37.13
N TYR A 52 9.62 19.73 37.26
CA TYR A 52 8.89 20.38 36.17
C TYR A 52 9.78 20.63 34.95
N VAL A 53 11.00 21.14 35.15
CA VAL A 53 11.90 21.37 34.01
C VAL A 53 12.35 20.06 33.36
N VAL A 54 12.62 19.01 34.15
CA VAL A 54 12.93 17.67 33.60
C VAL A 54 11.78 17.15 32.73
N ILE A 55 10.53 17.28 33.19
CA ILE A 55 9.35 16.90 32.42
C ILE A 55 9.26 17.72 31.12
N MET A 56 9.45 19.04 31.19
CA MET A 56 9.42 19.92 30.01
C MET A 56 10.50 19.57 28.98
N VAL A 57 11.73 19.28 29.44
CA VAL A 57 12.83 18.84 28.57
C VAL A 57 12.52 17.48 27.95
N ALA A 58 11.97 16.54 28.70
CA ALA A 58 11.55 15.24 28.18
C ALA A 58 10.44 15.37 27.11
N VAL A 59 9.44 16.21 27.35
CA VAL A 59 8.38 16.52 26.37
C VAL A 59 8.95 17.19 25.12
N MET A 60 9.89 18.13 25.28
CA MET A 60 10.57 18.79 24.16
C MET A 60 11.37 17.79 23.33
N ILE A 61 12.14 16.89 23.97
CA ILE A 61 12.86 15.82 23.27
C ILE A 61 11.88 14.88 22.57
N ALA A 62 10.79 14.48 23.22
CA ALA A 62 9.76 13.66 22.60
C ALA A 62 9.14 14.35 21.38
N ALA A 63 8.86 15.66 21.44
CA ALA A 63 8.36 16.45 20.32
C ALA A 63 9.39 16.56 19.18
N ILE A 64 10.67 16.77 19.51
CA ILE A 64 11.78 16.81 18.55
C ILE A 64 12.00 15.44 17.90
N LEU A 65 11.80 14.33 18.61
CA LEU A 65 11.91 12.98 18.05
C LEU A 65 10.65 12.58 17.25
N TYR A 66 9.49 13.13 17.61
CA TYR A 66 8.24 12.89 16.92
C TYR A 66 8.16 13.65 15.59
N GLY A 67 8.64 14.90 15.54
CA GLY A 67 8.65 15.75 14.34
C GLY A 67 9.26 15.10 13.08
N PRO A 68 10.51 14.59 13.11
CA PRO A 68 11.17 13.93 11.99
C PRO A 68 10.69 12.49 11.76
N GLY A 69 9.74 11.97 12.55
CA GLY A 69 9.24 10.60 12.39
C GLY A 69 10.20 9.51 12.90
N ILE A 70 11.20 9.83 13.74
CA ILE A 70 12.16 8.83 14.24
C ILE A 70 11.44 7.70 14.99
N LEU A 71 10.42 8.04 15.78
CA LEU A 71 9.62 7.05 16.51
C LEU A 71 8.80 6.16 15.55
N THR A 72 8.26 6.72 14.47
CA THR A 72 7.54 5.94 13.46
C THR A 72 8.49 5.01 12.72
N ASP A 73 9.66 5.50 12.30
CA ASP A 73 10.71 4.70 11.65
C ASP A 73 11.19 3.55 12.53
N TRP A 74 11.38 3.80 13.83
CA TRP A 74 11.81 2.74 14.76
C TRP A 74 10.74 1.67 14.92
N LYS A 75 9.47 2.07 15.05
CA LYS A 75 8.34 1.14 15.09
C LYS A 75 8.28 0.32 13.80
N GLN A 76 8.39 0.95 12.63
CA GLN A 76 8.38 0.29 11.33
C GLN A 76 9.55 -0.68 11.15
N LYS A 77 10.77 -0.26 11.50
CA LYS A 77 11.96 -1.14 11.48
C LYS A 77 11.77 -2.36 12.39
N ARG A 78 11.17 -2.17 13.57
CA ARG A 78 10.87 -3.27 14.48
C ARG A 78 9.83 -4.23 13.90
N VAL A 79 8.76 -3.70 13.30
CA VAL A 79 7.74 -4.48 12.60
C VAL A 79 8.35 -5.28 11.45
N ARG A 80 9.11 -4.63 10.56
CA ARG A 80 9.79 -5.28 9.44
C ARG A 80 10.73 -6.39 9.92
N ARG A 81 11.54 -6.14 10.95
CA ARG A 81 12.40 -7.16 11.55
C ARG A 81 11.61 -8.36 12.05
N LYS A 82 10.44 -8.15 12.66
CA LYS A 82 9.58 -9.25 13.12
C LYS A 82 9.06 -10.08 11.95
N ARG A 83 8.60 -9.47 10.85
CA ARG A 83 8.14 -10.18 9.64
C ARG A 83 9.24 -11.02 9.00
N LEU A 84 10.48 -10.55 9.08
CA LEU A 84 11.65 -11.23 8.53
C LEU A 84 12.29 -12.23 9.51
N GLN A 85 11.83 -12.27 10.78
CA GLN A 85 12.31 -13.22 11.77
C GLN A 85 11.47 -14.50 11.70
N GLY A 86 12.05 -15.55 11.12
CA GLY A 86 11.43 -16.88 11.04
C GLY A 86 11.02 -17.25 9.62
N THR A 87 9.98 -18.08 9.51
CA THR A 87 9.40 -18.46 8.22
C THR A 87 8.64 -17.28 7.65
N LEU A 88 8.91 -16.90 6.39
CA LEU A 88 8.16 -15.84 5.72
C LEU A 88 6.70 -16.28 5.56
N MET A 89 5.74 -15.40 5.82
CA MET A 89 4.32 -15.73 5.75
C MET A 89 3.61 -14.90 4.69
N ILE A 90 2.83 -15.53 3.82
CA ILE A 90 1.98 -14.88 2.81
C ILE A 90 0.53 -15.13 3.17
N GLY A 91 -0.26 -14.05 3.30
CA GLY A 91 -1.69 -14.13 3.56
C GLY A 91 -2.49 -14.00 2.27
N ILE A 92 -3.53 -14.82 2.09
CA ILE A 92 -4.49 -14.70 0.98
C ILE A 92 -5.87 -14.44 1.58
N LEU A 93 -6.53 -13.34 1.19
CA LEU A 93 -7.86 -13.02 1.71
C LEU A 93 -8.91 -14.05 1.27
N SER A 94 -9.64 -14.64 2.21
CA SER A 94 -10.62 -15.72 1.97
C SER A 94 -12.03 -15.43 2.54
N ASP A 95 -12.36 -14.18 2.85
CA ASP A 95 -13.62 -13.81 3.50
C ASP A 95 -14.87 -13.76 2.61
N ILE A 96 -14.71 -13.63 1.30
CA ILE A 96 -15.86 -13.46 0.39
C ILE A 96 -16.26 -14.84 -0.13
N PRO A 97 -17.51 -15.29 0.09
CA PRO A 97 -17.93 -16.60 -0.40
C PRO A 97 -17.89 -16.62 -1.93
N TRP A 98 -17.43 -17.71 -2.53
CA TRP A 98 -17.37 -17.86 -3.99
C TRP A 98 -18.65 -18.51 -4.53
N ASN A 99 -19.67 -17.71 -4.83
CA ASN A 99 -20.98 -18.18 -5.30
C ASN A 99 -21.51 -17.31 -6.46
N ASP A 100 -22.65 -17.69 -7.05
CA ASP A 100 -23.21 -17.01 -8.21
C ASP A 100 -23.57 -15.53 -7.97
N TYR A 101 -23.76 -15.14 -6.71
CA TYR A 101 -24.07 -13.77 -6.34
C TYR A 101 -22.80 -12.88 -6.28
N THR A 102 -21.68 -13.40 -5.80
CA THR A 102 -20.43 -12.64 -5.62
C THR A 102 -19.49 -12.74 -6.81
N ARG A 103 -19.48 -13.89 -7.51
CA ARG A 103 -18.60 -14.17 -8.66
C ARG A 103 -18.62 -13.09 -9.74
N PRO A 104 -19.76 -12.46 -10.11
CA PRO A 104 -19.77 -11.40 -11.13
C PRO A 104 -18.92 -10.16 -10.79
N TYR A 105 -18.52 -10.00 -9.53
CA TYR A 105 -17.69 -8.89 -9.06
C TYR A 105 -16.20 -9.24 -8.97
N PHE A 106 -15.86 -10.51 -9.22
CA PHE A 106 -14.48 -10.97 -9.22
C PHE A 106 -13.92 -10.87 -10.63
N ALA A 107 -12.85 -10.11 -10.76
CA ALA A 107 -12.15 -9.93 -12.03
C ALA A 107 -11.10 -11.02 -12.29
N SER A 108 -10.90 -11.93 -11.32
CA SER A 108 -10.08 -13.12 -11.47
C SER A 108 -10.95 -14.37 -11.60
N GLY A 109 -10.57 -15.30 -12.48
CA GLY A 109 -11.16 -16.63 -12.55
C GLY A 109 -10.70 -17.57 -11.42
N PHE A 110 -9.78 -17.12 -10.56
CA PHE A 110 -9.03 -17.94 -9.62
C PHE A 110 -9.51 -17.76 -8.18
N ARG A 111 -9.81 -18.87 -7.50
CA ARG A 111 -10.19 -18.85 -6.09
C ARG A 111 -8.97 -18.62 -5.19
N PRO A 112 -9.16 -18.25 -3.91
CA PRO A 112 -8.07 -18.20 -2.94
C PRO A 112 -7.21 -19.47 -2.91
N GLU A 113 -7.83 -20.66 -3.01
CA GLU A 113 -7.12 -21.96 -3.04
C GLU A 113 -6.29 -22.16 -4.31
N ASP A 114 -6.68 -21.55 -5.43
CA ASP A 114 -5.95 -21.66 -6.68
C ASP A 114 -4.70 -20.77 -6.64
N TRP A 115 -4.82 -19.57 -6.08
CA TRP A 115 -3.68 -18.69 -5.80
C TRP A 115 -2.66 -19.34 -4.87
N GLU A 116 -3.12 -20.02 -3.83
CA GLU A 116 -2.24 -20.78 -2.93
C GLU A 116 -1.38 -21.78 -3.72
N LYS A 117 -1.99 -22.58 -4.60
CA LYS A 117 -1.27 -23.55 -5.45
C LYS A 117 -0.30 -22.88 -6.41
N ILE A 118 -0.72 -21.80 -7.07
CA ILE A 118 0.11 -21.04 -8.02
C ILE A 118 1.35 -20.49 -7.30
N ILE A 119 1.17 -19.83 -6.16
CA ILE A 119 2.27 -19.27 -5.37
C ILE A 119 3.20 -20.38 -4.89
N TYR A 120 2.67 -21.52 -4.41
CA TYR A 120 3.50 -22.66 -4.03
C TYR A 120 4.31 -23.21 -5.21
N SER A 121 3.73 -23.29 -6.40
CA SER A 121 4.43 -23.76 -7.61
C SER A 121 5.63 -22.86 -7.91
N VAL A 122 5.40 -21.55 -8.05
CA VAL A 122 6.45 -20.56 -8.38
C VAL A 122 7.54 -20.51 -7.30
N ALA A 123 7.17 -20.72 -6.04
CA ALA A 123 8.11 -20.68 -4.94
C ALA A 123 9.08 -21.85 -4.84
N ASN A 124 8.59 -23.04 -5.18
CA ASN A 124 9.41 -24.22 -5.23
C ASN A 124 10.53 -24.05 -6.26
N ASP A 125 10.22 -23.37 -7.38
CA ASP A 125 11.18 -23.06 -8.44
C ASP A 125 12.29 -22.11 -7.97
N ILE A 126 11.98 -21.16 -7.08
CA ILE A 126 12.97 -20.23 -6.50
C ILE A 126 13.56 -20.69 -5.15
N HIS A 127 13.23 -21.91 -4.71
CA HIS A 127 13.71 -22.53 -3.46
C HIS A 127 13.51 -21.67 -2.20
N LEU A 128 12.44 -20.87 -2.17
CA LEU A 128 12.11 -20.03 -1.03
C LEU A 128 11.21 -20.77 -0.04
N LYS A 129 11.57 -20.77 1.25
CA LYS A 129 10.73 -21.34 2.31
C LYS A 129 9.78 -20.28 2.85
N PHE A 130 8.49 -20.50 2.67
CA PHE A 130 7.45 -19.70 3.30
C PHE A 130 6.26 -20.57 3.73
N GLU A 131 5.35 -19.93 4.46
CA GLU A 131 4.03 -20.44 4.80
C GLU A 131 2.97 -19.58 4.12
N ILE A 132 2.03 -20.22 3.42
CA ILE A 132 0.85 -19.53 2.88
C ILE A 132 -0.31 -19.83 3.82
N GLN A 133 -1.07 -18.78 4.17
CA GLN A 133 -2.29 -18.93 4.92
C GLN A 133 -3.43 -18.19 4.24
N GLN A 134 -4.56 -18.86 4.11
CA GLN A 134 -5.81 -18.16 3.84
C GLN A 134 -6.28 -17.47 5.12
N ILE A 135 -6.55 -16.18 5.04
CA ILE A 135 -6.86 -15.35 6.21
C ILE A 135 -8.14 -14.56 6.02
N SER A 136 -8.76 -14.23 7.15
CA SER A 136 -9.82 -13.25 7.22
C SER A 136 -9.28 -11.84 7.46
N VAL A 137 -10.05 -10.81 7.09
CA VAL A 137 -9.73 -9.41 7.42
C VAL A 137 -9.71 -9.12 8.92
N ASP A 138 -10.27 -10.00 9.75
CA ASP A 138 -10.17 -9.92 11.22
C ASP A 138 -8.77 -10.32 11.74
N LYS A 139 -8.00 -11.11 10.99
CA LYS A 139 -6.64 -11.52 11.37
C LYS A 139 -5.65 -10.37 11.29
N ASP A 140 -4.72 -10.28 12.22
CA ASP A 140 -3.65 -9.29 12.16
C ASP A 140 -2.79 -9.50 10.90
N PHE A 141 -2.57 -8.44 10.11
CA PHE A 141 -1.74 -8.50 8.89
C PHE A 141 -0.25 -8.36 9.22
N GLU A 142 0.09 -7.86 10.41
CA GLU A 142 1.47 -7.57 10.80
C GLU A 142 2.46 -8.76 10.69
N PRO A 143 2.09 -10.03 10.93
CA PRO A 143 2.99 -11.17 10.74
C PRO A 143 3.34 -11.48 9.28
N PHE A 144 2.52 -11.04 8.32
CA PHE A 144 2.64 -11.43 6.92
C PHE A 144 3.54 -10.47 6.16
N ILE A 145 4.46 -11.00 5.34
CA ILE A 145 5.32 -10.18 4.47
C ILE A 145 4.57 -9.65 3.25
N ALA A 146 3.58 -10.41 2.77
CA ALA A 146 2.67 -10.00 1.73
C ALA A 146 1.24 -10.46 2.03
N ILE A 147 0.26 -9.65 1.61
CA ILE A 147 -1.17 -9.97 1.64
C ILE A 147 -1.73 -9.87 0.22
N LEU A 148 -2.34 -10.94 -0.26
CA LEU A 148 -3.00 -11.03 -1.56
C LEU A 148 -4.51 -10.83 -1.43
N ASN A 149 -5.06 -9.90 -2.21
CA ASN A 149 -6.48 -9.82 -2.53
C ASN A 149 -6.78 -10.55 -3.85
N PRO A 150 -7.32 -11.77 -3.81
CA PRO A 150 -7.58 -12.57 -5.02
C PRO A 150 -8.84 -12.14 -5.76
N TYR A 151 -9.71 -11.34 -5.15
CA TYR A 151 -11.02 -10.94 -5.71
C TYR A 151 -10.94 -9.75 -6.67
N GLY A 152 -9.80 -9.09 -6.73
CA GLY A 152 -9.55 -7.99 -7.63
C GLY A 152 -10.24 -6.69 -7.26
N GLY A 153 -11.25 -6.29 -8.04
CA GLY A 153 -11.99 -5.05 -7.77
C GLY A 153 -12.70 -5.06 -6.41
N ALA A 154 -13.09 -6.24 -5.93
CA ALA A 154 -13.75 -6.43 -4.65
C ALA A 154 -12.76 -6.65 -3.49
N TYR A 155 -13.15 -6.23 -2.29
CA TYR A 155 -12.47 -6.60 -1.05
C TYR A 155 -13.47 -6.75 0.11
N PRO A 156 -13.15 -7.54 1.14
CA PRO A 156 -13.98 -7.67 2.34
C PRO A 156 -13.82 -6.47 3.28
N GLU A 157 -14.92 -5.93 3.79
CA GLU A 157 -14.90 -4.81 4.75
C GLU A 157 -15.68 -5.20 6.02
N ALA A 158 -14.99 -5.13 7.15
CA ALA A 158 -15.54 -5.45 8.46
C ALA A 158 -16.48 -4.35 8.96
N ASP A 159 -16.18 -3.07 8.67
CA ASP A 159 -16.99 -1.93 9.06
C ASP A 159 -17.10 -0.93 7.91
N LEU A 160 -18.27 -0.89 7.27
CA LEU A 160 -18.55 0.00 6.13
C LEU A 160 -18.54 1.49 6.52
N GLY A 161 -18.91 1.83 7.77
CA GLY A 161 -18.96 3.22 8.22
C GLY A 161 -17.57 3.80 8.44
N GLU A 162 -16.67 2.99 9.00
CA GLU A 162 -15.30 3.41 9.30
C GLU A 162 -14.27 3.01 8.24
N SER A 163 -14.66 2.17 7.27
CA SER A 163 -13.73 1.56 6.31
C SER A 163 -12.53 0.91 7.01
N ALA A 164 -12.82 0.09 8.02
CA ALA A 164 -11.83 -0.45 8.94
C ALA A 164 -10.78 -1.32 8.23
N THR A 165 -11.21 -2.19 7.31
CA THR A 165 -10.30 -3.01 6.50
C THR A 165 -9.46 -2.14 5.58
N LEU A 166 -10.05 -1.14 4.90
CA LEU A 166 -9.27 -0.24 4.04
C LEU A 166 -8.19 0.50 4.83
N LYS A 167 -8.53 1.04 6.01
CA LYS A 167 -7.56 1.68 6.92
C LYS A 167 -6.47 0.70 7.34
N LYS A 168 -6.83 -0.55 7.64
CA LYS A 168 -5.89 -1.62 7.99
C LYS A 168 -4.94 -1.97 6.85
N ILE A 169 -5.42 -2.10 5.62
CA ILE A 169 -4.59 -2.33 4.42
C ILE A 169 -3.58 -1.19 4.25
N LYS A 170 -4.03 0.08 4.32
CA LYS A 170 -3.13 1.24 4.20
C LYS A 170 -2.08 1.27 5.31
N ASN A 171 -2.47 0.99 6.56
CA ASN A 171 -1.54 0.94 7.68
C ASN A 171 -0.51 -0.20 7.53
N TYR A 172 -0.96 -1.37 7.07
CA TYR A 172 -0.10 -2.51 6.80
C TYR A 172 0.98 -2.17 5.77
N VAL A 173 0.58 -1.59 4.63
CA VAL A 173 1.52 -1.16 3.58
C VAL A 173 2.42 -0.04 4.08
N ALA A 174 1.87 0.97 4.79
CA ALA A 174 2.68 2.04 5.37
C ALA A 174 3.74 1.55 6.37
N ASN A 175 3.53 0.37 6.96
CA ASN A 175 4.49 -0.31 7.83
C ASN A 175 5.44 -1.25 7.07
N GLY A 176 5.59 -1.11 5.76
CA GLY A 176 6.50 -1.92 4.93
C GLY A 176 5.93 -3.28 4.53
N GLY A 177 4.61 -3.40 4.47
CA GLY A 177 3.94 -4.58 3.93
C GLY A 177 3.79 -4.51 2.42
N LEU A 178 3.67 -5.66 1.76
CA LEU A 178 3.30 -5.75 0.35
C LEU A 178 1.83 -6.15 0.24
N PHE A 179 0.97 -5.24 -0.25
CA PHE A 179 -0.42 -5.59 -0.56
C PHE A 179 -0.60 -5.81 -2.05
N VAL A 180 -1.04 -7.00 -2.45
CA VAL A 180 -1.18 -7.40 -3.84
C VAL A 180 -2.66 -7.42 -4.20
N ASN A 181 -3.05 -6.69 -5.24
CA ASN A 181 -4.40 -6.69 -5.78
C ASN A 181 -4.41 -7.24 -7.19
N ILE A 182 -5.17 -8.31 -7.41
CA ILE A 182 -5.16 -8.99 -8.69
C ILE A 182 -6.43 -8.71 -9.50
N SER A 183 -6.25 -8.12 -10.68
CA SER A 183 -7.30 -7.90 -11.68
C SER A 183 -8.33 -6.86 -11.26
N ASP A 184 -8.40 -5.75 -12.00
CA ASP A 184 -9.29 -4.60 -11.75
C ASP A 184 -8.82 -3.62 -10.63
N VAL A 185 -9.53 -2.50 -10.51
CA VAL A 185 -9.25 -1.36 -9.66
C VAL A 185 -9.44 -1.74 -8.20
N PRO A 186 -8.37 -1.74 -7.39
CA PRO A 186 -8.45 -2.19 -6.00
C PRO A 186 -9.50 -1.40 -5.22
N THR A 187 -10.30 -2.13 -4.45
CA THR A 187 -11.34 -1.58 -3.56
C THR A 187 -12.50 -0.85 -4.25
N TYR A 188 -12.71 -1.08 -5.55
CA TYR A 188 -13.83 -0.52 -6.29
C TYR A 188 -15.18 -1.04 -5.78
N TYR A 189 -15.26 -2.34 -5.50
CA TYR A 189 -16.39 -2.96 -4.83
C TYR A 189 -16.03 -3.30 -3.39
N VAL A 190 -17.02 -3.24 -2.50
CA VAL A 190 -16.85 -3.63 -1.10
C VAL A 190 -17.86 -4.71 -0.74
N TYR A 191 -17.38 -5.80 -0.15
CA TYR A 191 -18.22 -6.83 0.44
C TYR A 191 -18.32 -6.59 1.95
N GLY A 192 -19.47 -6.06 2.40
CA GLY A 192 -19.69 -5.83 3.82
C GLY A 192 -19.96 -7.14 4.56
N LEU A 193 -19.06 -7.55 5.46
CA LEU A 193 -19.16 -8.85 6.15
C LEU A 193 -20.45 -9.01 6.96
N THR A 194 -20.91 -7.94 7.59
CA THR A 194 -22.17 -7.92 8.35
C THR A 194 -23.40 -8.05 7.44
N LEU A 195 -23.39 -7.35 6.30
CA LEU A 195 -24.53 -7.30 5.38
C LEU A 195 -24.53 -8.47 4.39
N LYS A 196 -23.41 -9.17 4.24
CA LYS A 196 -23.17 -10.22 3.23
C LYS A 196 -23.55 -9.76 1.82
N LYS A 197 -23.23 -8.50 1.52
CA LYS A 197 -23.65 -7.81 0.29
C LYS A 197 -22.46 -7.09 -0.33
N ILE A 198 -22.37 -7.14 -1.66
CA ILE A 198 -21.45 -6.31 -2.42
C ILE A 198 -22.11 -4.98 -2.77
N THR A 199 -21.39 -3.88 -2.59
CA THR A 199 -21.79 -2.53 -3.02
C THR A 199 -20.63 -1.82 -3.70
N ASP A 200 -20.93 -0.84 -4.54
CA ASP A 200 -19.93 0.10 -5.05
C ASP A 200 -19.33 0.92 -3.90
N ASN A 201 -18.01 0.94 -3.81
CA ASN A 201 -17.28 1.75 -2.83
C ASN A 201 -16.92 3.14 -3.41
N THR A 202 -16.94 3.27 -4.74
CA THR A 202 -16.66 4.52 -5.46
C THR A 202 -17.89 5.42 -5.43
N PRO A 203 -17.80 6.66 -4.89
CA PRO A 203 -18.93 7.58 -4.89
C PRO A 203 -19.49 7.85 -6.29
N ALA A 204 -20.81 7.81 -6.41
CA ALA A 204 -21.52 8.21 -7.63
C ALA A 204 -21.39 9.71 -7.87
N LEU A 205 -21.14 10.07 -9.13
CA LEU A 205 -21.34 11.42 -9.65
C LEU A 205 -22.55 11.38 -10.58
N TYR A 206 -23.33 12.46 -10.56
CA TYR A 206 -24.52 12.61 -11.38
C TYR A 206 -24.32 13.76 -12.35
N ASP A 207 -24.52 13.48 -13.63
CA ASP A 207 -24.53 14.49 -14.68
C ASP A 207 -25.92 14.55 -15.32
N THR A 208 -26.26 15.71 -15.91
CA THR A 208 -27.53 15.94 -16.58
C THR A 208 -27.31 16.13 -18.07
N ILE A 209 -27.79 15.19 -18.87
CA ILE A 209 -27.78 15.29 -20.32
C ILE A 209 -29.16 15.75 -20.79
N SER A 210 -29.22 16.99 -21.27
CA SER A 210 -30.45 17.54 -21.86
C SER A 210 -30.57 17.14 -23.33
N SER A 211 -31.64 16.42 -23.68
CA SER A 211 -31.98 16.07 -25.06
C SER A 211 -33.37 16.62 -25.39
N GLY A 212 -33.40 17.83 -25.97
CA GLY A 212 -34.62 18.58 -26.22
C GLY A 212 -35.34 18.96 -24.93
N LYS A 213 -36.55 18.41 -24.72
CA LYS A 213 -37.37 18.64 -23.52
C LYS A 213 -37.17 17.59 -22.41
N LYS A 214 -36.32 16.58 -22.64
CA LYS A 214 -36.01 15.54 -21.66
C LYS A 214 -34.68 15.83 -20.99
N VAL A 215 -34.66 15.77 -19.66
CA VAL A 215 -33.42 15.78 -18.86
C VAL A 215 -33.17 14.34 -18.42
N ASN A 216 -32.08 13.74 -18.91
CA ASN A 216 -31.64 12.44 -18.44
C ASN A 216 -30.57 12.66 -17.37
N ILE A 217 -30.72 12.01 -16.21
CA ILE A 217 -29.67 11.97 -15.19
C ILE A 217 -28.84 10.73 -15.46
N VAL A 218 -27.54 10.91 -15.68
CA VAL A 218 -26.57 9.83 -15.86
C VAL A 218 -25.75 9.71 -14.60
N GLU A 219 -25.78 8.53 -13.98
CA GLU A 219 -24.88 8.17 -12.90
C GLU A 219 -23.57 7.63 -13.50
N TYR A 220 -22.43 8.13 -13.03
CA TYR A 220 -21.12 7.57 -13.36
C TYR A 220 -20.21 7.53 -12.13
N ARG A 221 -19.33 6.54 -12.08
CA ARG A 221 -18.42 6.29 -10.94
C ARG A 221 -16.97 6.29 -11.42
N PRO A 222 -16.27 7.43 -11.35
CA PRO A 222 -14.91 7.51 -11.87
C PRO A 222 -13.94 6.73 -10.98
N PHE A 223 -13.12 5.86 -11.57
CA PHE A 223 -12.14 5.05 -10.83
C PHE A 223 -11.15 5.87 -10.00
N SER A 224 -10.86 7.11 -10.40
CA SER A 224 -10.04 8.05 -9.63
C SER A 224 -10.63 8.39 -8.25
N ASN A 225 -11.94 8.21 -8.07
CA ASN A 225 -12.63 8.46 -6.81
C ASN A 225 -12.75 7.22 -5.93
N THR A 226 -12.32 6.03 -6.39
CA THR A 226 -12.24 4.83 -5.56
C THR A 226 -11.39 5.14 -4.32
N PRO A 227 -11.82 4.85 -3.09
CA PRO A 227 -11.15 5.32 -1.88
C PRO A 227 -9.65 5.02 -1.80
N LEU A 228 -9.21 3.82 -2.19
CA LEU A 228 -7.77 3.51 -2.23
C LEU A 228 -7.04 4.30 -3.33
N ILE A 229 -7.57 4.33 -4.56
CA ILE A 229 -6.98 5.05 -5.70
C ILE A 229 -6.82 6.54 -5.38
N LYS A 230 -7.88 7.17 -4.85
CA LYS A 230 -7.86 8.56 -4.39
C LYS A 230 -6.83 8.77 -3.27
N GLY A 231 -6.78 7.84 -2.31
CA GLY A 231 -5.86 7.88 -1.19
C GLY A 231 -4.38 7.71 -1.58
N LEU A 232 -4.12 7.11 -2.74
CA LEU A 232 -2.80 6.94 -3.34
C LEU A 232 -2.51 7.99 -4.45
N ALA A 233 -3.47 8.88 -4.73
CA ALA A 233 -3.41 9.91 -5.76
C ALA A 233 -3.10 9.37 -7.17
N LEU A 234 -3.65 8.20 -7.51
CA LEU A 234 -3.36 7.54 -8.80
C LEU A 234 -4.36 7.94 -9.88
N ARG A 235 -3.92 7.85 -11.14
CA ARG A 235 -4.71 8.20 -12.32
C ARG A 235 -4.89 6.97 -13.21
N ILE A 236 -6.13 6.54 -13.38
CA ILE A 236 -6.49 5.38 -14.20
C ILE A 236 -7.06 5.86 -15.53
N VAL A 237 -6.51 5.35 -16.62
CA VAL A 237 -7.01 5.52 -17.98
C VAL A 237 -7.81 4.27 -18.34
N THR A 238 -8.94 4.46 -19.04
CA THR A 238 -9.79 3.37 -19.53
C THR A 238 -9.85 3.43 -21.06
N PHE A 239 -9.83 2.26 -21.69
CA PHE A 239 -9.94 2.07 -23.13
C PHE A 239 -11.28 1.43 -23.48
N ASP A 240 -11.95 1.96 -24.50
CA ASP A 240 -13.22 1.42 -24.99
C ASP A 240 -13.02 0.03 -25.62
N SER A 241 -11.97 -0.11 -26.43
CA SER A 241 -11.47 -1.38 -26.94
C SER A 241 -10.35 -1.89 -26.05
N GLY A 242 -10.34 -3.19 -25.74
CA GLY A 242 -9.20 -3.80 -25.05
C GLY A 242 -7.91 -3.58 -25.83
N THR A 243 -6.87 -3.14 -25.14
CA THR A 243 -5.51 -3.00 -25.67
C THR A 243 -4.76 -4.30 -25.41
N GLN A 244 -4.10 -4.84 -26.43
CA GLN A 244 -3.24 -6.02 -26.29
C GLN A 244 -1.80 -5.60 -26.08
N CYS A 245 -1.11 -6.27 -25.16
CA CYS A 245 0.34 -6.21 -25.04
C CYS A 245 0.89 -7.62 -24.80
N ASN A 246 2.10 -7.87 -25.30
CA ASN A 246 2.84 -9.05 -24.88
C ASN A 246 3.45 -8.74 -23.52
N VAL A 247 3.16 -9.59 -22.53
CA VAL A 247 3.77 -9.49 -21.21
C VAL A 247 5.05 -10.28 -21.22
N GLU A 248 6.17 -9.56 -21.16
CA GLU A 248 7.47 -10.09 -20.81
C GLU A 248 7.86 -9.39 -19.49
N LEU A 249 7.60 -10.03 -18.35
CA LEU A 249 8.05 -9.47 -17.06
C LEU A 249 9.56 -9.60 -16.95
N ALA A 250 10.28 -8.50 -17.10
CA ALA A 250 11.67 -8.35 -16.71
C ALA A 250 11.87 -8.84 -15.26
N SER A 251 12.51 -10.00 -15.05
CA SER A 251 13.02 -10.37 -13.73
C SER A 251 14.48 -9.96 -13.68
N ASP A 252 14.75 -8.80 -13.08
CA ASP A 252 16.12 -8.28 -12.87
C ASP A 252 16.96 -9.20 -11.98
N ASN A 253 16.30 -10.14 -11.28
CA ASN A 253 16.95 -11.03 -10.33
C ASN A 253 17.60 -12.26 -11.00
N GLY A 254 17.44 -12.47 -12.31
CA GLY A 254 18.09 -13.55 -13.06
C GLY A 254 17.59 -14.96 -12.73
N PHE A 255 16.51 -15.10 -11.97
CA PHE A 255 16.04 -16.39 -11.46
C PHE A 255 15.08 -17.16 -12.39
N SER A 256 14.80 -16.70 -13.62
CA SER A 256 13.72 -17.33 -14.38
C SER A 256 13.61 -16.96 -15.85
N GLN A 257 13.11 -17.93 -16.63
CA GLN A 257 12.66 -17.75 -18.00
C GLN A 257 11.37 -16.92 -18.01
N PHE A 258 11.21 -16.07 -19.03
CA PHE A 258 10.01 -15.27 -19.25
C PHE A 258 8.87 -16.18 -19.70
N THR A 259 7.75 -16.19 -18.98
CA THR A 259 6.50 -16.70 -19.54
C THR A 259 5.93 -15.60 -20.42
N LYS A 260 6.14 -15.71 -21.74
CA LYS A 260 5.51 -14.81 -22.69
C LYS A 260 4.02 -15.14 -22.75
N CYS A 261 3.17 -14.21 -22.36
CA CYS A 261 1.73 -14.33 -22.59
C CYS A 261 1.18 -13.08 -23.27
N SER A 262 0.06 -13.24 -23.98
CA SER A 262 -0.66 -12.12 -24.56
C SER A 262 -1.70 -11.63 -23.56
N MET A 263 -1.63 -10.36 -23.21
CA MET A 263 -2.55 -9.75 -22.25
C MET A 263 -3.41 -8.70 -22.93
N THR A 264 -4.73 -8.86 -22.87
CA THR A 264 -5.70 -7.80 -23.16
C THR A 264 -6.07 -7.06 -21.87
N TYR A 265 -5.92 -5.73 -21.85
CA TYR A 265 -6.37 -4.90 -20.74
C TYR A 265 -7.23 -3.74 -21.23
N ARG A 266 -8.18 -3.31 -20.40
CA ARG A 266 -9.02 -2.12 -20.68
C ARG A 266 -8.72 -0.95 -19.77
N ARG A 267 -7.82 -1.14 -18.80
CA ARG A 267 -7.45 -0.14 -17.82
C ARG A 267 -5.94 -0.17 -17.62
N ALA A 268 -5.36 1.01 -17.49
CA ALA A 268 -3.96 1.18 -17.16
C ALA A 268 -3.80 2.37 -16.23
N LEU A 269 -2.73 2.38 -15.45
CA LEU A 269 -2.35 3.49 -14.62
C LEU A 269 -1.39 4.40 -15.37
N VAL A 270 -1.54 5.72 -15.22
CA VAL A 270 -0.48 6.66 -15.58
C VAL A 270 0.70 6.48 -14.63
N ILE A 271 1.90 6.35 -15.18
CA ILE A 271 3.13 6.20 -14.42
C ILE A 271 3.56 7.57 -13.91
N ASP A 272 3.37 7.77 -12.60
CA ASP A 272 3.84 8.94 -11.86
C ASP A 272 5.08 8.59 -11.01
N SER A 273 5.70 9.57 -10.34
CA SER A 273 6.94 9.38 -9.57
C SER A 273 6.93 8.32 -8.47
N ASN A 274 5.74 7.90 -8.01
CA ASN A 274 5.56 6.85 -6.99
C ASN A 274 5.08 5.52 -7.59
N VAL A 275 5.09 5.39 -8.91
CA VAL A 275 4.63 4.21 -9.64
C VAL A 275 5.80 3.62 -10.41
N GLU A 276 5.97 2.32 -10.32
CA GLU A 276 6.94 1.56 -11.09
C GLU A 276 6.21 0.51 -11.92
N SER A 277 6.44 0.50 -13.23
CA SER A 277 5.80 -0.49 -14.10
C SER A 277 6.51 -1.83 -13.99
N CYS A 278 5.75 -2.92 -13.93
CA CYS A 278 6.30 -4.28 -13.97
C CYS A 278 6.57 -4.74 -15.41
N ILE A 279 5.89 -4.13 -16.39
CA ILE A 279 6.05 -4.43 -17.83
C ILE A 279 6.53 -3.19 -18.58
N GLU A 280 6.93 -3.34 -19.85
CA GLU A 280 7.27 -2.20 -20.70
C GLU A 280 6.09 -1.21 -20.78
N PRO A 281 6.25 0.05 -20.35
CA PRO A 281 5.19 1.04 -20.42
C PRO A 281 4.78 1.35 -21.86
N LEU A 282 3.48 1.61 -22.05
CA LEU A 282 2.96 2.11 -23.32
C LEU A 282 2.85 3.64 -23.25
N SER A 283 3.46 4.37 -24.18
CA SER A 283 3.24 5.82 -24.28
C SER A 283 1.91 6.10 -25.00
N VAL A 284 1.01 6.84 -24.35
CA VAL A 284 -0.28 7.25 -24.91
C VAL A 284 -0.47 8.75 -24.87
N VAL A 285 -1.20 9.29 -25.84
CA VAL A 285 -1.66 10.67 -25.84
C VAL A 285 -3.00 10.72 -25.11
N VAL A 286 -3.06 11.34 -23.93
CA VAL A 286 -4.32 11.54 -23.22
C VAL A 286 -4.83 12.95 -23.50
N TYR A 287 -6.03 13.03 -24.10
CA TYR A 287 -6.74 14.28 -24.28
C TYR A 287 -7.56 14.56 -23.02
N ASP A 288 -7.03 15.40 -22.13
CA ASP A 288 -7.76 15.80 -20.93
C ASP A 288 -8.88 16.79 -21.29
N ASN A 289 -10.07 16.26 -21.55
CA ASN A 289 -11.26 17.09 -21.78
C ASN A 289 -11.79 17.75 -20.49
N SER A 290 -11.29 17.39 -19.31
CA SER A 290 -11.74 17.93 -18.02
C SER A 290 -11.06 19.27 -17.68
N LEU A 291 -9.89 19.54 -18.25
CA LEU A 291 -9.25 20.84 -18.22
C LEU A 291 -9.59 21.58 -19.52
N ARG A 292 -10.49 22.57 -19.46
CA ARG A 292 -10.77 23.54 -20.55
C ARG A 292 -9.56 24.43 -20.92
N ILE A 293 -8.35 23.95 -20.70
CA ILE A 293 -7.11 24.64 -21.01
C ILE A 293 -6.58 24.00 -22.30
N GLN A 294 -6.49 24.81 -23.37
CA GLN A 294 -5.94 24.45 -24.68
C GLN A 294 -4.41 24.18 -24.65
N HIS A 295 -3.90 23.48 -23.63
CA HIS A 295 -2.51 23.07 -23.60
C HIS A 295 -2.38 21.67 -24.20
N GLY A 296 -1.46 21.54 -25.15
CA GLY A 296 -1.41 20.46 -26.13
C GLY A 296 -1.33 19.06 -25.54
N SER A 297 -1.50 18.08 -26.43
CA SER A 297 -1.32 16.65 -26.17
C SER A 297 -0.09 16.38 -25.29
N GLN A 298 -0.31 15.93 -24.06
CA GLN A 298 0.76 15.35 -23.24
C GLN A 298 0.83 13.86 -23.49
N ASN A 299 2.04 13.36 -23.71
CA ASN A 299 2.32 11.94 -23.72
C ASN A 299 2.48 11.46 -22.28
N TYR A 300 1.77 10.40 -21.94
CA TYR A 300 1.88 9.72 -20.67
C TYR A 300 2.31 8.29 -20.90
N ASP A 301 3.24 7.81 -20.09
CA ASP A 301 3.51 6.38 -20.02
C ASP A 301 2.47 5.74 -19.10
N ILE A 302 1.90 4.63 -19.56
CA ILE A 302 0.88 3.89 -18.82
C ILE A 302 1.27 2.43 -18.66
N SER A 303 0.77 1.80 -17.59
CA SER A 303 0.94 0.38 -17.35
C SER A 303 -0.27 -0.27 -16.67
N PRO A 304 -0.69 -1.48 -17.12
CA PRO A 304 -1.71 -2.26 -16.45
C PRO A 304 -1.19 -3.06 -15.24
N ILE A 305 0.12 -3.26 -15.08
CA ILE A 305 0.71 -3.99 -13.94
C ILE A 305 1.85 -3.16 -13.37
N PHE A 306 1.72 -2.77 -12.11
CA PHE A 306 2.64 -1.81 -11.51
C PHE A 306 2.75 -1.97 -10.00
N TYR A 307 3.87 -1.50 -9.47
CA TYR A 307 4.04 -1.20 -8.06
C TYR A 307 3.66 0.26 -7.77
N VAL A 308 3.06 0.48 -6.61
CA VAL A 308 2.85 1.83 -6.03
C VAL A 308 3.60 1.91 -4.72
N ASN A 309 4.57 2.81 -4.66
CA ASN A 309 5.31 3.11 -3.45
C ASN A 309 4.43 3.92 -2.49
N PHE A 310 4.22 3.39 -1.28
CA PHE A 310 3.42 4.04 -0.25
C PHE A 310 4.09 3.94 1.12
N GLU A 311 4.68 5.07 1.53
CA GLU A 311 5.53 5.17 2.72
C GLU A 311 6.68 4.14 2.68
N GLU A 312 6.68 3.12 3.55
CA GLU A 312 7.74 2.10 3.63
C GLU A 312 7.45 0.81 2.85
N GLY A 313 6.25 0.70 2.25
CA GLY A 313 5.82 -0.52 1.57
C GLY A 313 5.27 -0.25 0.18
N HIS A 314 4.70 -1.31 -0.39
CA HIS A 314 4.30 -1.31 -1.79
C HIS A 314 2.90 -1.91 -1.95
N PHE A 315 2.17 -1.38 -2.92
CA PHE A 315 1.07 -2.08 -3.54
C PHE A 315 1.55 -2.70 -4.84
N LEU A 316 1.29 -3.98 -5.09
CA LEU A 316 1.38 -4.56 -6.43
C LEU A 316 -0.03 -4.65 -6.99
N VAL A 317 -0.31 -3.99 -8.09
CA VAL A 317 -1.66 -3.92 -8.67
C VAL A 317 -1.64 -4.38 -10.11
N SER A 318 -2.54 -5.31 -10.44
CA SER A 318 -2.88 -5.65 -11.82
C SER A 318 -4.28 -5.12 -12.15
N LEU A 319 -4.38 -4.29 -13.19
CA LEU A 319 -5.64 -3.81 -13.76
C LEU A 319 -6.13 -4.68 -14.94
N ALA A 320 -5.37 -5.71 -15.30
CA ALA A 320 -5.76 -6.67 -16.33
C ALA A 320 -6.69 -7.74 -15.75
N TYR A 321 -7.77 -8.04 -16.46
CA TYR A 321 -8.67 -9.12 -16.08
C TYR A 321 -7.96 -10.47 -16.20
N LEU A 322 -8.34 -11.43 -15.37
CA LEU A 322 -7.83 -12.82 -15.40
C LEU A 322 -8.95 -13.82 -15.67
N ASP A 323 -10.05 -13.37 -16.26
CA ASP A 323 -11.16 -14.24 -16.63
C ASP A 323 -11.06 -14.73 -18.09
N ASP A 324 -11.66 -15.88 -18.34
CA ASP A 324 -11.65 -16.57 -19.65
C ASP A 324 -12.38 -15.81 -20.77
N GLY A 325 -13.10 -14.73 -20.43
CA GLY A 325 -13.73 -13.82 -21.39
C GLY A 325 -12.74 -12.85 -22.04
N PHE A 326 -11.58 -12.62 -21.43
CA PHE A 326 -10.53 -11.75 -21.96
C PHE A 326 -9.27 -12.49 -22.42
N HIS A 327 -9.04 -13.69 -21.89
CA HIS A 327 -7.83 -14.47 -22.12
C HIS A 327 -8.16 -15.95 -22.35
N THR A 328 -7.25 -16.66 -23.02
CA THR A 328 -7.29 -18.12 -23.01
C THR A 328 -6.97 -18.63 -21.59
N SER A 329 -7.39 -19.86 -21.26
CA SER A 329 -7.04 -20.46 -19.96
C SER A 329 -5.52 -20.49 -19.74
N ASP A 330 -4.73 -20.72 -20.79
CA ASP A 330 -3.26 -20.76 -20.71
C ASP A 330 -2.69 -19.37 -20.46
N ASP A 331 -3.20 -18.33 -21.13
CA ASP A 331 -2.78 -16.94 -20.90
C ASP A 331 -3.16 -16.46 -19.48
N SER A 332 -4.33 -16.84 -18.97
CA SER A 332 -4.77 -16.53 -17.60
C SER A 332 -3.84 -17.16 -16.56
N ILE A 333 -3.47 -18.44 -16.74
CA ILE A 333 -2.53 -19.14 -15.85
C ILE A 333 -1.15 -18.48 -15.94
N ALA A 334 -0.66 -18.22 -17.15
CA ALA A 334 0.62 -17.57 -17.37
C ALA A 334 0.68 -16.19 -16.71
N LEU A 335 -0.39 -15.40 -16.80
CA LEU A 335 -0.47 -14.09 -16.17
C LEU A 335 -0.56 -14.19 -14.64
N ALA A 336 -1.26 -15.20 -14.10
CA ALA A 336 -1.32 -15.46 -12.67
C ALA A 336 0.06 -15.87 -12.10
N ASP A 337 0.77 -16.78 -12.78
CA ASP A 337 2.15 -17.19 -12.46
C ASP A 337 3.08 -15.97 -12.45
N THR A 338 2.94 -15.13 -13.46
CA THR A 338 3.69 -13.88 -13.66
C THR A 338 3.48 -12.91 -12.49
N LEU A 339 2.24 -12.72 -12.03
CA LEU A 339 1.94 -11.88 -10.85
C LEU A 339 2.45 -12.49 -9.54
N ALA A 340 2.27 -13.81 -9.35
CA ALA A 340 2.77 -14.52 -8.17
C ALA A 340 4.30 -14.42 -8.07
N LYS A 341 4.99 -14.55 -9.20
CA LYS A 341 6.43 -14.39 -9.31
C LYS A 341 6.90 -12.98 -9.01
N SER A 342 6.25 -11.96 -9.57
CA SER A 342 6.55 -10.55 -9.25
C SER A 342 6.42 -10.28 -7.74
N MET A 343 5.34 -10.78 -7.12
CA MET A 343 5.14 -10.71 -5.68
C MET A 343 6.31 -11.37 -4.91
N LEU A 344 6.69 -12.60 -5.29
CA LEU A 344 7.76 -13.34 -4.62
C LEU A 344 9.13 -12.69 -4.81
N ASP A 345 9.42 -12.14 -5.99
CA ASP A 345 10.65 -11.38 -6.25
C ASP A 345 10.76 -10.17 -5.30
N THR A 346 9.67 -9.42 -5.10
CA THR A 346 9.62 -8.30 -4.12
C THR A 346 9.80 -8.79 -2.69
N VAL A 347 9.19 -9.93 -2.32
CA VAL A 347 9.35 -10.52 -0.99
C VAL A 347 10.83 -10.89 -0.74
N VAL A 348 11.48 -11.51 -1.73
CA VAL A 348 12.91 -11.86 -1.66
C VAL A 348 13.78 -10.62 -1.55
N ALA A 349 13.52 -9.59 -2.36
CA ALA A 349 14.24 -8.31 -2.31
C ALA A 349 14.10 -7.68 -0.91
N THR A 350 12.87 -7.60 -0.40
CA THR A 350 12.57 -7.07 0.93
C THR A 350 13.29 -7.82 2.04
N ALA A 351 13.35 -9.15 1.94
CA ALA A 351 14.03 -10.02 2.90
C ALA A 351 15.56 -9.87 2.87
N LYS A 352 16.14 -9.61 1.69
CA LYS A 352 17.56 -9.27 1.52
C LYS A 352 17.90 -7.85 1.95
N GLY A 353 16.91 -7.04 2.34
CA GLY A 353 17.10 -5.63 2.66
C GLY A 353 17.38 -4.77 1.42
N LEU A 354 17.05 -5.28 0.23
CA LEU A 354 17.07 -4.50 -1.00
C LEU A 354 15.88 -3.51 -0.97
N PRO A 355 16.04 -2.34 -1.63
CA PRO A 355 15.00 -1.33 -1.71
C PRO A 355 13.75 -1.83 -2.42
#